data_AF-A0A7X4A433-F1
#
_entry.id   AF-A0A7X4A433-F1
#
_cell.length_a   1.000
_cell.length_b   1.000
_cell.length_c   1.000
_cell.angle_alpha   90.00
_cell.angle_beta   90.00
_cell.angle_gamma   90.00
#
_symmetry.space_group_name_H-M   'P 1'
#
loop_
_entity.id
_entity.type
_entity.pdbx_description
1 polymer ?
#
loop_
_entity_poly.entity_id
_entity_poly.type
_entity_poly.pdbx_seq_one_letter_code
_entity_poly.pdbx_strand_id
1 'polypeptide(L)'
;GNGALVGIITDGDLRRHMDAGLVSREASAVMTVEPLTIRPEALAAEALGLMNSREITGLFAVRDGAPVGFVHLHDCLREGVA
;
A
#
# COMPACT_ATOMS: atom_id res chain seq x y z
N GLY A 1 4.15 12.24 15.82
CA GLY A 1 3.79 10.80 15.79
C GLY A 1 5.04 9.96 15.94
N ASN A 2 4.90 8.67 16.24
CA ASN A 2 6.01 7.72 16.42
C ASN A 2 6.54 7.12 15.11
N GLY A 3 6.08 7.61 13.95
CA GLY A 3 6.50 7.12 12.63
C GLY A 3 5.83 5.83 12.17
N ALA A 4 4.83 5.33 12.90
CA ALA A 4 4.13 4.10 12.54
C ALA A 4 3.26 4.27 11.28
N LEU A 5 3.14 3.21 10.49
CA LEU A 5 2.21 3.15 9.36
C LEU A 5 0.77 3.07 9.90
N VAL A 6 -0.06 4.06 9.56
CA VAL A 6 -1.45 4.16 10.05
C VAL A 6 -2.49 3.86 8.98
N GLY A 7 -2.10 3.87 7.70
CA GLY A 7 -3.01 3.65 6.58
C GLY A 7 -2.35 3.87 5.23
N ILE A 8 -3.07 3.56 4.17
CA ILE A 8 -2.72 3.88 2.79
C ILE A 8 -3.90 4.54 2.08
N ILE A 9 -3.62 5.53 1.23
CA ILE A 9 -4.59 6.05 0.26
C ILE A 9 -4.08 5.66 -1.11
N THR A 10 -4.90 4.93 -1.84
CA THR A 10 -4.66 4.55 -3.24
C THR A 10 -5.66 5.25 -4.17
N ASP A 11 -5.41 5.21 -5.47
CA ASP A 11 -6.39 5.65 -6.47
C ASP A 11 -7.73 4.90 -6.35
N GLY A 12 -7.70 3.64 -5.89
CA GLY A 12 -8.90 2.88 -5.58
C GLY A 12 -9.71 3.51 -4.44
N ASP A 13 -9.05 3.96 -3.38
CA ASP A 13 -9.69 4.65 -2.26
C ASP A 13 -10.26 5.99 -2.71
N LEU A 14 -9.47 6.79 -3.44
CA LEU A 14 -9.92 8.08 -3.97
C LEU A 14 -11.13 7.91 -4.88
N ARG A 15 -11.09 6.95 -5.81
CA ARG A 15 -12.20 6.64 -6.72
C ARG A 15 -13.47 6.26 -5.96
N ARG A 16 -13.38 5.47 -4.90
CA ARG A 16 -14.53 5.06 -4.08
C ARG A 16 -15.14 6.23 -3.29
N HIS A 17 -14.35 7.22 -2.94
CA HIS A 17 -14.76 8.38 -2.15
C HIS A 17 -14.88 9.67 -2.99
N MET A 18 -14.87 9.55 -4.32
CA MET A 18 -14.86 10.67 -5.26
C MET A 18 -16.20 11.41 -5.23
N ASP A 19 -16.22 12.54 -4.53
CA ASP A 19 -17.34 13.47 -4.50
C ASP A 19 -16.85 14.90 -4.27
N ALA A 20 -17.78 15.87 -4.29
CA ALA A 20 -17.47 17.28 -4.10
C ALA A 20 -16.82 17.61 -2.74
N GLY A 21 -16.96 16.73 -1.74
CA GLY A 21 -16.42 16.91 -0.39
C GLY A 21 -15.08 16.23 -0.16
N LEU A 22 -14.55 15.43 -1.11
CA LEU A 22 -13.35 14.62 -0.93
C LEU A 22 -12.15 15.43 -0.41
N VAL A 23 -11.89 16.59 -0.99
CA VAL A 23 -10.74 17.46 -0.62
C VAL A 23 -10.87 18.02 0.81
N SER A 24 -12.09 18.09 1.33
CA SER A 24 -12.38 18.58 2.68
C SER A 24 -12.40 17.48 3.74
N ARG A 25 -12.23 16.20 3.34
CA ARG A 25 -12.21 15.07 4.29
C ARG A 25 -10.83 14.88 4.89
N GLU A 26 -10.81 14.39 6.12
CA GLU A 26 -9.58 13.90 6.73
C GLU A 26 -9.07 12.65 6.00
N ALA A 27 -7.74 12.51 5.90
CA ALA A 27 -7.12 11.33 5.30
C ALA A 27 -7.55 10.02 5.99
N SER A 28 -7.73 10.06 7.31
CA SER A 28 -8.25 8.96 8.14
C SER A 28 -9.62 8.45 7.72
N ALA A 29 -10.44 9.32 7.11
CA ALA A 29 -11.79 8.98 6.65
C ALA A 29 -11.82 8.38 5.24
N VAL A 30 -10.70 8.40 4.51
CA VAL A 30 -10.59 7.95 3.12
C VAL A 30 -9.64 6.76 2.99
N MET A 31 -8.63 6.67 3.86
CA MET A 31 -7.60 5.64 3.79
C MET A 31 -8.13 4.23 4.09
N THR A 32 -7.47 3.23 3.51
CA THR A 32 -7.53 1.86 4.03
C THR A 32 -6.71 1.81 5.32
N VAL A 33 -7.39 1.57 6.44
CA VAL A 33 -6.79 1.35 7.76
C VAL A 33 -6.11 -0.01 7.79
N GLU A 34 -4.99 -0.13 8.53
CA GLU A 34 -4.21 -1.38 8.65
C GLU A 34 -3.96 -2.07 7.29
N PRO A 35 -3.26 -1.40 6.37
CA PRO A 35 -3.05 -1.94 5.03
C PRO A 35 -2.24 -3.23 5.07
N LEU A 36 -2.35 -4.04 4.02
CA LEU A 36 -1.45 -5.17 3.87
C LEU A 36 -0.01 -4.67 3.79
N THR A 37 0.87 -5.31 4.54
CA THR A 37 2.30 -4.99 4.58
C THR A 37 3.13 -6.23 4.30
N ILE A 38 4.39 -6.02 3.94
CA ILE A 38 5.39 -7.07 3.83
C ILE A 38 6.61 -6.74 4.68
N ARG A 39 7.40 -7.78 5.02
CA ARG A 39 8.70 -7.57 5.64
C ARG A 39 9.70 -7.00 4.62
N PRO A 40 10.66 -6.16 5.05
CA PRO A 40 11.65 -5.58 4.13
C PRO A 40 12.61 -6.60 3.53
N GLU A 41 12.79 -7.76 4.17
CA GLU A 41 13.66 -8.83 3.69
C GLU A 41 12.94 -9.85 2.80
N ALA A 42 11.63 -9.68 2.58
CA ALA A 42 10.86 -10.58 1.73
C ALA A 42 11.30 -10.48 0.28
N LEU A 43 11.16 -11.59 -0.45
CA LEU A 43 11.48 -11.61 -1.87
C LEU A 43 10.43 -10.82 -2.67
N ALA A 44 10.86 -10.18 -3.75
CA ALA A 44 9.94 -9.49 -4.65
C ALA A 44 8.84 -10.42 -5.22
N ALA A 45 9.17 -11.70 -5.44
CA ALA A 45 8.20 -12.70 -5.88
C ALA A 45 7.10 -12.97 -4.83
N GLU A 46 7.45 -12.94 -3.55
CA GLU A 46 6.48 -13.05 -2.45
C GLU A 46 5.56 -11.82 -2.43
N ALA A 47 6.12 -10.62 -2.60
CA ALA A 47 5.35 -9.38 -2.69
C ALA A 47 4.37 -9.42 -3.87
N LEU A 48 4.83 -9.89 -5.04
CA LEU A 48 3.98 -10.06 -6.22
C LEU A 48 2.87 -11.08 -6.00
N GLY A 49 3.19 -12.21 -5.37
CA GLY A 49 2.19 -13.23 -4.99
C GLY A 49 1.12 -12.67 -4.06
N LEU A 50 1.51 -11.90 -3.04
CA LEU A 50 0.59 -11.22 -2.13
C LEU A 50 -0.30 -10.22 -2.88
N MET A 51 0.29 -9.36 -3.71
CA MET A 51 -0.44 -8.39 -4.54
C MET A 51 -1.50 -9.05 -5.41
N ASN A 52 -1.13 -10.12 -6.13
CA ASN A 52 -2.05 -10.87 -6.97
C ASN A 52 -3.17 -11.54 -6.15
N SER A 53 -2.84 -12.17 -5.02
CA SER A 53 -3.81 -12.88 -4.18
C SER A 53 -4.83 -11.95 -3.50
N ARG A 54 -4.47 -10.68 -3.31
CA ARG A 54 -5.29 -9.67 -2.63
C ARG A 54 -5.85 -8.61 -3.56
N GLU A 55 -5.58 -8.73 -4.85
CA GLU A 55 -6.03 -7.79 -5.90
C GLU A 55 -5.62 -6.33 -5.59
N ILE A 56 -4.39 -6.13 -5.09
CA ILE A 56 -3.80 -4.82 -4.83
C ILE A 56 -2.56 -4.61 -5.71
N THR A 57 -2.22 -3.35 -5.99
CA THR A 57 -1.11 -2.99 -6.88
C THR A 57 0.15 -2.52 -6.16
N GLY A 58 0.14 -2.46 -4.84
CA GLY A 58 1.30 -2.11 -4.05
C GLY A 58 1.08 -2.29 -2.56
N LEU A 59 2.17 -2.39 -1.82
CA LEU A 59 2.19 -2.56 -0.37
C LEU A 59 3.46 -1.98 0.24
N PHE A 60 3.37 -1.59 1.51
CA PHE A 60 4.51 -1.10 2.27
C PHE A 60 5.37 -2.25 2.80
N ALA A 61 6.69 -2.08 2.70
CA ALA A 61 7.64 -2.82 3.51
C ALA A 61 7.75 -2.16 4.89
N VAL A 62 7.49 -2.91 5.96
CA VAL A 62 7.40 -2.36 7.33
C VAL A 62 8.37 -3.06 8.27
N ARG A 63 9.10 -2.28 9.08
CA ARG A 63 9.96 -2.76 10.17
C ARG A 63 9.62 -2.02 11.46
N ASP A 64 9.38 -2.77 12.53
CA ASP A 64 9.05 -2.22 13.86
C ASP A 64 7.89 -1.20 13.82
N GLY A 65 6.89 -1.48 12.98
CA GLY A 65 5.71 -0.62 12.77
C GLY A 65 5.94 0.57 11.84
N ALA A 66 7.18 0.90 11.48
CA ALA A 66 7.51 2.00 10.57
C ALA A 66 7.63 1.54 9.11
N PRO A 67 7.06 2.29 8.14
CA PRO A 67 7.26 2.00 6.72
C PRO A 67 8.70 2.36 6.33
N VAL A 68 9.41 1.40 5.75
CA VAL A 68 10.82 1.56 5.30
C VAL A 68 10.97 1.45 3.79
N GLY A 69 9.89 1.16 3.07
CA GLY A 69 9.86 1.09 1.62
C GLY A 69 8.45 0.84 1.10
N PHE A 70 8.27 0.94 -0.21
CA PHE A 70 7.03 0.63 -0.90
C PHE A 70 7.34 -0.18 -2.15
N VAL A 71 6.58 -1.24 -2.37
CA VAL A 71 6.72 -2.12 -3.54
C VAL A 71 5.48 -1.93 -4.40
N HIS A 72 5.67 -1.57 -5.66
CA HIS A 72 4.59 -1.46 -6.64
C HIS A 72 4.65 -2.64 -7.63
N LEU A 73 3.49 -3.15 -8.02
CA LEU A 73 3.36 -4.30 -8.93
C LEU A 73 4.10 -4.10 -10.24
N HIS A 74 4.05 -2.89 -10.80
CA HIS A 74 4.74 -2.57 -12.05
C HIS A 74 6.27 -2.63 -11.92
N ASP A 75 6.83 -2.34 -10.75
CA ASP A 75 8.27 -2.42 -10.53
C ASP A 75 8.71 -3.89 -10.52
N CYS A 76 7.96 -4.78 -9.86
CA CYS A 76 8.22 -6.21 -9.89
C CYS A 76 8.22 -6.76 -11.33
N LEU A 77 7.21 -6.41 -12.12
CA LEU A 77 7.09 -6.88 -13.51
C LEU A 77 8.23 -6.35 -14.39
N ARG A 78 8.63 -5.09 -14.20
CA ARG A 78 9.71 -4.46 -14.98
C ARG A 78 11.06 -5.09 -14.72
N GLU A 79 11.34 -5.48 -13.48
CA GLU A 79 12.59 -6.11 -13.08
C GLU A 79 12.64 -7.62 -13.41
N GLY A 80 11.62 -8.16 -14.09
CA GLY A 80 11.58 -9.56 -14.50
C GLY A 80 11.23 -10.51 -13.36
N VAL A 81 10.60 -10.00 -12.29
CA VAL A 81 10.05 -10.81 -11.21
C VAL A 81 8.69 -11.32 -11.69
N ALA A 82 8.68 -12.42 -12.45
CA ALA A 82 7.47 -13.11 -12.92
C ALA A 82 7.74 -14.61 -13.05
#